data_AF-A0ABD6IUP2-F1
#
_entry.id   AF-A0ABD6IUP2-F1
#
_cell.length_a   1.000
_cell.length_b   1.000
_cell.length_c   1.000
_cell.angle_alpha   90.00
_cell.angle_beta   90.00
_cell.angle_gamma   90.00
#
_symmetry.space_group_name_H-M   'P 1'
#
loop_
_entity.id
_entity.type
_entity.pdbx_description
1 polymer ?
#
loop_
_entity_poly.entity_id
_entity_poly.type
_entity_poly.pdbx_seq_one_letter_code
_entity_poly.pdbx_strand_id
1 'polypeptide(L)'
;TLAAACGCRIELLGRTPAPAGPESPATAAARTPVELRAALAAAAAAPKPAEINRTAELLLAQREITATLDELAALGGAARYRAVDFRDRDAVLRAVKEIHAEHGRLDGVVFAAGVIEDRLIAEKTPESFQRVYGTKTAGAGALFAALDDLPGAPAFTVLFGSIAAVLGNRGQCDYAAANDALETLGADWAARTGHRALTVHWGPWAPSGTHTGMVGAELGREYARRGVEMIDPEEGTAALLRELAWGDPAARAVVYTASGW
;
A
#
# COMPACT_ATOMS: atom_id res chain seq x y z
N THR A 1 -1.46 18.58 -3.07
CA THR A 1 -1.79 17.16 -3.35
C THR A 1 -3.02 17.09 -4.26
N LEU A 2 -3.31 15.95 -4.90
CA LEU A 2 -4.49 15.77 -5.76
C LEU A 2 -5.80 16.14 -5.02
N ALA A 3 -5.90 15.78 -3.74
CA ALA A 3 -7.02 16.12 -2.87
C ALA A 3 -7.25 17.64 -2.77
N ALA A 4 -6.19 18.41 -2.50
CA ALA A 4 -6.29 19.87 -2.37
C ALA A 4 -6.60 20.58 -3.70
N ALA A 5 -6.18 20.03 -4.83
CA ALA A 5 -6.35 20.65 -6.15
C ALA A 5 -7.70 20.34 -6.80
N CYS A 6 -8.27 19.16 -6.52
CA CYS A 6 -9.40 18.64 -7.28
C CYS A 6 -10.66 18.36 -6.45
N GLY A 7 -10.60 18.45 -5.11
CA GLY A 7 -11.71 18.07 -4.24
C GLY A 7 -12.13 16.61 -4.45
N CYS A 8 -11.16 15.73 -4.75
CA CYS A 8 -11.45 14.35 -5.10
C CYS A 8 -12.05 13.59 -3.92
N ARG A 9 -12.90 12.62 -4.25
CA ARG A 9 -13.36 11.62 -3.30
C ARG A 9 -12.41 10.43 -3.34
N ILE A 10 -11.91 10.03 -2.17
CA ILE A 10 -10.92 8.95 -2.03
C ILE A 10 -11.54 7.82 -1.21
N GLU A 11 -11.57 6.63 -1.78
CA GLU A 11 -11.92 5.40 -1.07
C GLU A 11 -10.62 4.64 -0.81
N LEU A 12 -10.22 4.59 0.45
CA LEU A 12 -9.04 3.86 0.92
C LEU A 12 -9.47 2.46 1.36
N LEU A 13 -8.83 1.43 0.82
CA LEU A 13 -9.11 0.05 1.19
C LEU A 13 -7.86 -0.58 1.80
N GLY A 14 -8.02 -1.23 2.94
CA GLY A 14 -6.93 -1.93 3.61
C GLY A 14 -7.44 -3.02 4.55
N ARG A 15 -6.57 -3.94 4.95
CA ARG A 15 -6.94 -5.09 5.79
C ARG A 15 -7.16 -4.76 7.27
N THR A 16 -6.77 -3.58 7.71
CA THR A 16 -6.87 -3.17 9.12
C THR A 16 -8.35 -2.93 9.46
N PRO A 17 -8.91 -3.57 10.48
CA PRO A 17 -10.28 -3.32 10.88
C PRO A 17 -10.43 -1.93 11.50
N ALA A 18 -11.60 -1.32 11.34
CA ALA A 18 -11.95 -0.10 12.07
C ALA A 18 -11.87 -0.34 13.60
N PRO A 19 -11.58 0.70 14.40
CA PRO A 19 -11.65 0.59 15.86
C PRO A 19 -13.01 0.08 16.32
N ALA A 20 -13.04 -0.90 17.22
CA ALA A 20 -14.28 -1.43 17.79
C ALA A 20 -14.93 -0.49 18.83
N GLY A 21 -14.27 0.62 19.13
CA GLY A 21 -14.67 1.61 20.14
C GLY A 21 -13.56 2.64 20.36
N PRO A 22 -13.75 3.58 21.29
CA PRO A 22 -12.73 4.56 21.64
C PRO A 22 -11.47 3.88 22.18
N GLU A 23 -10.32 4.46 21.87
CA GLU A 23 -9.05 3.97 22.40
C GLU A 23 -8.98 4.11 23.92
N SER A 24 -8.39 3.12 24.60
CA SER A 24 -8.18 3.16 26.05
C SER A 24 -7.34 4.36 26.48
N PRO A 25 -7.69 5.06 27.57
CA PRO A 25 -6.85 6.10 28.15
C PRO A 25 -5.43 5.63 28.49
N ALA A 26 -5.26 4.34 28.78
CA ALA A 26 -3.95 3.76 29.09
C ALA A 26 -2.99 3.77 27.89
N THR A 27 -3.51 3.70 26.66
CA THR A 27 -2.68 3.68 25.44
C THR A 27 -2.68 5.01 24.69
N ALA A 28 -3.68 5.86 24.92
CA ALA A 28 -3.86 7.14 24.22
C ALA A 28 -2.63 8.08 24.28
N ALA A 29 -1.87 8.04 25.38
CA ALA A 29 -0.67 8.87 25.54
C ALA A 29 0.59 8.30 24.87
N ALA A 30 0.63 6.99 24.60
CA ALA A 30 1.80 6.35 23.99
C ALA A 30 1.91 6.73 22.52
N ARG A 31 3.04 7.29 22.08
CA ARG A 31 3.26 7.73 20.69
C ARG A 31 4.21 6.81 19.94
N THR A 32 5.02 6.02 20.64
CA THR A 32 5.96 5.07 20.02
C THR A 32 5.52 3.62 20.18
N PRO A 33 5.98 2.70 19.29
CA PRO A 33 5.73 1.28 19.47
C PRO A 33 6.23 0.73 20.82
N VAL A 34 7.32 1.30 21.35
CA VAL A 34 7.89 0.89 22.63
C VAL A 34 6.99 1.32 23.80
N GLU A 35 6.57 2.59 23.82
CA GLU A 35 5.63 3.10 24.82
C GLU A 35 4.30 2.35 24.79
N LEU A 36 3.81 2.04 23.59
CA LEU A 36 2.53 1.36 23.42
C LEU A 36 2.59 -0.07 23.94
N ARG A 37 3.67 -0.80 23.63
CA ARG A 37 3.90 -2.15 24.19
C ARG A 37 4.03 -2.09 25.71
N ALA A 38 4.73 -1.09 26.26
CA ALA A 38 4.87 -0.93 27.71
C ALA A 38 3.52 -0.64 28.39
N ALA A 39 2.70 0.25 27.82
CA ALA A 39 1.36 0.56 28.33
C ALA A 39 0.44 -0.67 28.29
N LEU A 40 0.45 -1.42 27.18
CA LEU A 40 -0.32 -2.65 27.04
C LEU A 40 0.14 -3.75 28.02
N ALA A 41 1.45 -3.87 28.24
CA ALA A 41 2.01 -4.81 29.21
C ALA A 41 1.59 -4.46 30.64
N ALA A 42 1.59 -3.17 31.00
CA ALA A 42 1.19 -2.70 32.32
C ALA A 42 -0.32 -2.89 32.60
N ALA A 43 -1.16 -2.84 31.56
CA ALA A 43 -2.60 -3.02 31.68
C ALA A 43 -3.04 -4.51 31.65
N ALA A 44 -2.16 -5.43 31.23
CA ALA A 44 -2.50 -6.84 31.07
C ALA A 44 -2.34 -7.62 32.37
N ALA A 45 -3.38 -8.36 32.77
CA ALA A 45 -3.31 -9.26 33.93
C ALA A 45 -2.30 -10.42 33.75
N ALA A 46 -2.13 -10.89 32.50
CA ALA A 46 -1.15 -11.90 32.11
C ALA A 46 -0.56 -11.52 30.73
N PRO A 47 0.53 -10.72 30.69
CA PRO A 47 1.06 -10.18 29.44
C PRO A 47 1.69 -11.28 28.59
N LYS A 48 1.12 -11.54 27.41
CA LYS A 48 1.75 -12.38 26.38
C LYS A 48 2.39 -11.49 25.32
N PRO A 49 3.73 -11.56 25.09
CA PRO A 49 4.43 -10.66 24.18
C PRO A 49 3.85 -10.63 22.75
N ALA A 50 3.43 -11.79 22.22
CA ALA A 50 2.84 -11.88 20.89
C ALA A 50 1.47 -11.16 20.78
N GLU A 51 0.65 -11.23 21.84
CA GLU A 51 -0.64 -10.52 21.88
C GLU A 51 -0.42 -9.02 22.06
N ILE A 52 0.52 -8.61 22.90
CA ILE A 52 0.89 -7.19 23.08
C ILE A 52 1.41 -6.59 21.78
N ASN A 53 2.31 -7.27 21.07
CA ASN A 53 2.82 -6.79 19.78
C ASN A 53 1.72 -6.64 18.74
N ARG A 54 0.84 -7.65 18.62
CA ARG A 54 -0.30 -7.60 17.70
C ARG A 54 -1.24 -6.45 18.01
N THR A 55 -1.57 -6.23 19.29
CA THR A 55 -2.45 -5.12 19.70
C THR A 55 -1.78 -3.77 19.47
N ALA A 56 -0.47 -3.65 19.75
CA ALA A 56 0.28 -2.43 19.48
C ALA A 56 0.31 -2.09 17.99
N GLU A 57 0.60 -3.07 17.12
CA GLU A 57 0.59 -2.92 15.67
C GLU A 57 -0.79 -2.53 15.14
N LEU A 58 -1.86 -3.16 15.66
CA LEU A 58 -3.23 -2.82 15.29
C LEU A 58 -3.59 -1.37 15.65
N LEU A 59 -3.28 -0.94 16.89
CA LEU A 59 -3.57 0.41 17.36
C LEU A 59 -2.79 1.46 16.55
N LEU A 60 -1.52 1.20 16.23
CA LEU A 60 -0.73 2.09 15.39
C LEU A 60 -1.31 2.20 13.97
N ALA A 61 -1.69 1.07 13.36
CA ALA A 61 -2.30 1.07 12.03
C ALA A 61 -3.66 1.81 12.02
N GLN A 62 -4.47 1.64 13.06
CA GLN A 62 -5.74 2.36 13.20
C GLN A 62 -5.53 3.87 13.35
N ARG A 63 -4.54 4.28 14.15
CA ARG A 63 -4.17 5.70 14.31
C ARG A 63 -3.65 6.31 13.02
N GLU A 64 -2.84 5.57 12.25
CA GLU A 64 -2.36 6.02 10.94
C GLU A 64 -3.52 6.23 9.96
N ILE A 65 -4.49 5.33 9.94
CA ILE A 65 -5.72 5.48 9.12
C ILE A 65 -6.48 6.73 9.55
N THR A 66 -6.73 6.91 10.84
CA THR A 66 -7.44 8.11 11.35
C THR A 66 -6.69 9.39 10.99
N ALA A 67 -5.38 9.45 11.23
CA ALA A 67 -4.56 10.61 10.89
C ALA A 67 -4.60 10.94 9.40
N THR A 68 -4.54 9.91 8.53
CA THR A 68 -4.63 10.09 7.07
C THR A 68 -5.99 10.66 6.67
N LEU A 69 -7.09 10.13 7.25
CA LEU A 69 -8.44 10.63 6.95
C LEU A 69 -8.63 12.07 7.42
N ASP A 70 -8.12 12.41 8.60
CA ASP A 70 -8.17 13.77 9.16
C ASP A 70 -7.36 14.75 8.31
N GLU A 71 -6.17 14.36 7.83
CA GLU A 71 -5.35 15.16 6.92
C GLU A 71 -6.07 15.41 5.59
N LEU A 72 -6.63 14.35 4.98
CA LEU A 72 -7.39 14.48 3.73
C LEU A 72 -8.63 15.38 3.90
N ALA A 73 -9.32 15.29 5.04
CA ALA A 73 -10.45 16.16 5.36
C ALA A 73 -10.01 17.62 5.56
N ALA A 74 -8.89 17.86 6.25
CA ALA A 74 -8.32 19.20 6.46
C ALA A 74 -7.89 19.87 5.15
N LEU A 75 -7.47 19.07 4.15
CA LEU A 75 -7.18 19.53 2.78
C LEU A 75 -8.44 19.77 1.92
N GLY A 76 -9.64 19.59 2.48
CA GLY A 76 -10.92 19.79 1.79
C GLY A 76 -11.38 18.59 0.94
N GLY A 77 -10.68 17.46 1.02
CA GLY A 77 -11.06 16.21 0.34
C GLY A 77 -12.13 15.42 1.10
N ALA A 78 -12.80 14.51 0.40
CA ALA A 78 -13.72 13.55 1.02
C ALA A 78 -13.08 12.15 0.99
N ALA A 79 -12.64 11.65 2.14
CA ALA A 79 -12.02 10.34 2.25
C ALA A 79 -12.84 9.37 3.10
N ARG A 80 -12.89 8.09 2.69
CA ARG A 80 -13.48 7.00 3.47
C ARG A 80 -12.54 5.81 3.46
N TYR A 81 -12.43 5.15 4.62
CA TYR A 81 -11.69 3.89 4.74
C TYR A 81 -12.65 2.70 4.81
N ARG A 82 -12.35 1.62 4.09
CA ARG A 82 -13.06 0.34 4.14
C ARG A 82 -12.09 -0.79 4.47
N ALA A 83 -12.44 -1.60 5.47
CA ALA A 83 -11.66 -2.77 5.84
C ALA A 83 -11.89 -3.91 4.82
N VAL A 84 -10.92 -4.16 3.95
CA VAL A 84 -10.94 -5.17 2.89
C VAL A 84 -9.60 -5.88 2.84
N ASP A 85 -9.58 -7.20 3.05
CA ASP A 85 -8.39 -8.02 2.77
C ASP A 85 -8.36 -8.31 1.26
N PHE A 86 -7.36 -7.80 0.56
CA PHE A 86 -7.22 -8.01 -0.89
C PHE A 86 -6.91 -9.46 -1.27
N ARG A 87 -6.66 -10.35 -0.31
CA ARG A 87 -6.57 -11.79 -0.57
C ARG A 87 -7.95 -12.47 -0.58
N ASP A 88 -9.00 -11.79 -0.09
CA ASP A 88 -10.38 -12.23 -0.18
C ASP A 88 -11.02 -11.65 -1.46
N ARG A 89 -11.12 -12.51 -2.48
CA ARG A 89 -11.67 -12.14 -3.78
C ARG A 89 -13.09 -11.56 -3.66
N ASP A 90 -13.96 -12.18 -2.89
CA ASP A 90 -15.37 -11.78 -2.82
C ASP A 90 -15.51 -10.45 -2.06
N ALA A 91 -14.68 -10.21 -1.06
CA ALA A 91 -14.60 -8.92 -0.38
C ALA A 91 -14.17 -7.79 -1.34
N VAL A 92 -13.15 -8.02 -2.18
CA VAL A 92 -12.70 -7.04 -3.19
C VAL A 92 -13.79 -6.74 -4.21
N LEU A 93 -14.39 -7.79 -4.80
CA LEU A 93 -15.45 -7.63 -5.80
C LEU A 93 -16.63 -6.82 -5.26
N ARG A 94 -17.08 -7.17 -4.04
CA ARG A 94 -18.17 -6.45 -3.36
C ARG A 94 -17.80 -5.00 -3.08
N ALA A 95 -16.63 -4.73 -2.53
CA ALA A 95 -16.21 -3.37 -2.20
C ALA A 95 -16.17 -2.46 -3.43
N VAL A 96 -15.60 -2.95 -4.54
CA VAL A 96 -15.55 -2.19 -5.81
C VAL A 96 -16.96 -1.94 -6.36
N LYS A 97 -17.86 -2.93 -6.32
CA LYS A 97 -19.25 -2.78 -6.76
C LYS A 97 -20.03 -1.80 -5.90
N GLU A 98 -19.87 -1.84 -4.58
CA GLU A 98 -20.50 -0.90 -3.64
C GLU A 98 -20.02 0.53 -3.89
N ILE A 99 -18.70 0.74 -4.04
CA ILE A 99 -18.13 2.05 -4.34
C ILE A 99 -18.68 2.60 -5.66
N HIS A 100 -18.72 1.77 -6.71
CA HIS A 100 -19.30 2.17 -7.99
C HIS A 100 -20.80 2.46 -7.88
N ALA A 101 -21.56 1.67 -7.12
CA ALA A 101 -22.99 1.92 -6.91
C ALA A 101 -23.26 3.22 -6.13
N GLU A 102 -22.41 3.56 -5.16
CA GLU A 102 -22.51 4.78 -4.36
C GLU A 102 -22.17 6.05 -5.16
N HIS A 103 -21.14 6.00 -6.02
CA HIS A 103 -20.60 7.19 -6.69
C HIS A 103 -20.88 7.25 -8.21
N GLY A 104 -21.33 6.14 -8.81
CA GLY A 104 -21.68 6.03 -10.23
C GLY A 104 -20.50 5.90 -11.20
N ARG A 105 -19.26 6.07 -10.74
CA ARG A 105 -18.03 5.96 -11.55
C ARG A 105 -16.81 5.68 -10.69
N LEU A 106 -15.74 5.19 -11.33
CA LEU A 106 -14.37 5.18 -10.81
C LEU A 106 -13.48 5.96 -11.76
N ASP A 107 -12.80 7.00 -11.27
CA ASP A 107 -11.96 7.86 -12.12
C ASP A 107 -10.53 7.33 -12.28
N GLY A 108 -10.00 6.74 -11.22
CA GLY A 108 -8.65 6.20 -11.18
C GLY A 108 -8.54 5.16 -10.09
N VAL A 109 -7.63 4.20 -10.28
CA VAL A 109 -7.36 3.14 -9.33
C VAL A 109 -5.86 3.11 -9.04
N VAL A 110 -5.50 3.00 -7.77
CA VAL A 110 -4.12 2.76 -7.34
C VAL A 110 -4.10 1.50 -6.49
N PHE A 111 -3.49 0.44 -7.01
CA PHE A 111 -3.27 -0.80 -6.29
C PHE A 111 -1.91 -0.76 -5.60
N ALA A 112 -1.92 -0.40 -4.32
CA ALA A 112 -0.73 -0.30 -3.47
C ALA A 112 -0.64 -1.40 -2.40
N ALA A 113 -1.54 -2.40 -2.42
CA ALA A 113 -1.52 -3.47 -1.45
C ALA A 113 -0.23 -4.31 -1.56
N GLY A 114 0.39 -4.55 -0.41
CA GLY A 114 1.64 -5.29 -0.32
C GLY A 114 2.03 -5.54 1.12
N VAL A 115 2.78 -6.63 1.33
CA VAL A 115 3.43 -6.94 2.61
C VAL A 115 4.85 -7.39 2.32
N ILE A 116 5.75 -7.21 3.28
CA ILE A 116 7.16 -7.59 3.19
C ILE A 116 7.47 -8.51 4.36
N GLU A 117 8.14 -9.64 4.09
CA GLU A 117 8.59 -10.60 5.10
C GLU A 117 10.02 -11.06 4.76
N ASP A 118 10.98 -10.12 4.77
CA ASP A 118 12.34 -10.35 4.28
C ASP A 118 13.01 -11.55 4.97
N ARG A 119 13.45 -12.53 4.17
CA ARG A 119 14.22 -13.70 4.58
C ARG A 119 15.08 -14.20 3.43
N LEU A 120 16.24 -14.77 3.74
CA LEU A 120 17.01 -15.50 2.73
C LEU A 120 16.17 -16.65 2.18
N ILE A 121 16.36 -16.99 0.90
CA ILE A 121 15.57 -18.05 0.24
C ILE A 121 15.64 -19.39 0.99
N ALA A 122 16.79 -19.71 1.61
CA ALA A 122 16.98 -20.91 2.41
C ALA A 122 16.18 -20.94 3.73
N GLU A 123 15.79 -19.76 4.25
CA GLU A 123 15.03 -19.59 5.49
C GLU A 123 13.55 -19.24 5.23
N LYS A 124 13.17 -19.13 3.96
CA LYS A 124 11.85 -18.68 3.55
C LYS A 124 10.86 -19.85 3.56
N THR A 125 9.85 -19.79 4.42
CA THR A 125 8.80 -20.81 4.43
C THR A 125 7.82 -20.58 3.26
N PRO A 126 7.21 -21.65 2.72
CA PRO A 126 6.18 -21.53 1.69
C PRO A 126 5.01 -20.62 2.09
N GLU A 127 4.60 -20.64 3.36
CA GLU A 127 3.49 -19.82 3.86
C GLU A 127 3.87 -18.34 3.88
N SER A 128 5.10 -18.01 4.24
CA SER A 128 5.62 -16.64 4.18
C SER A 128 5.68 -16.14 2.74
N PHE A 129 6.20 -16.97 1.83
CA PHE A 129 6.22 -16.68 0.40
C PHE A 129 4.79 -16.39 -0.12
N GLN A 130 3.84 -17.28 0.19
CA GLN A 130 2.46 -17.14 -0.29
C GLN A 130 1.75 -15.91 0.28
N ARG A 131 2.06 -15.48 1.51
CA ARG A 131 1.51 -14.23 2.06
C ARG A 131 1.97 -13.01 1.27
N VAL A 132 3.26 -12.91 0.97
CA VAL A 132 3.81 -11.77 0.19
C VAL A 132 3.34 -11.84 -1.26
N TYR A 133 3.54 -12.98 -1.92
CA TYR A 133 3.19 -13.19 -3.33
C TYR A 133 1.69 -13.06 -3.59
N GLY A 134 0.87 -13.74 -2.78
CA GLY A 134 -0.59 -13.75 -2.91
C GLY A 134 -1.22 -12.38 -2.67
N THR A 135 -0.63 -11.54 -1.82
CA THR A 135 -1.17 -10.18 -1.57
C THR A 135 -1.18 -9.34 -2.83
N LYS A 136 -0.12 -9.39 -3.65
CA LYS A 136 -0.07 -8.64 -4.92
C LYS A 136 -0.81 -9.36 -6.04
N THR A 137 -0.56 -10.65 -6.22
CA THR A 137 -1.07 -11.38 -7.39
C THR A 137 -2.56 -11.68 -7.29
N ALA A 138 -3.02 -12.34 -6.22
CA ALA A 138 -4.43 -12.63 -6.03
C ALA A 138 -5.23 -11.33 -5.84
N GLY A 139 -4.66 -10.34 -5.15
CA GLY A 139 -5.27 -9.03 -4.96
C GLY A 139 -5.47 -8.24 -6.26
N ALA A 140 -4.45 -8.16 -7.11
CA ALA A 140 -4.57 -7.52 -8.42
C ALA A 140 -5.54 -8.30 -9.33
N GLY A 141 -5.47 -9.63 -9.33
CA GLY A 141 -6.41 -10.46 -10.08
C GLY A 141 -7.87 -10.24 -9.67
N ALA A 142 -8.14 -10.14 -8.36
CA ALA A 142 -9.47 -9.84 -7.84
C ALA A 142 -9.92 -8.41 -8.21
N LEU A 143 -9.02 -7.43 -8.13
CA LEU A 143 -9.29 -6.07 -8.55
C LEU A 143 -9.65 -6.01 -10.05
N PHE A 144 -8.86 -6.62 -10.93
CA PHE A 144 -9.13 -6.63 -12.37
C PHE A 144 -10.45 -7.33 -12.70
N ALA A 145 -10.76 -8.45 -12.04
CA ALA A 145 -12.06 -9.09 -12.19
C ALA A 145 -13.22 -8.17 -11.74
N ALA A 146 -13.01 -7.40 -10.67
CA ALA A 146 -14.01 -6.44 -10.21
C ALA A 146 -14.18 -5.25 -11.17
N LEU A 147 -13.11 -4.78 -11.80
CA LEU A 147 -13.16 -3.71 -12.81
C LEU A 147 -13.80 -4.18 -14.12
N ASP A 148 -13.53 -5.42 -14.55
CA ASP A 148 -14.16 -6.03 -15.74
C ASP A 148 -15.69 -6.16 -15.60
N ASP A 149 -16.19 -6.28 -14.36
CA ASP A 149 -17.61 -6.37 -14.03
C ASP A 149 -18.35 -5.02 -14.02
N LEU A 150 -17.63 -3.88 -14.11
CA LEU A 150 -18.23 -2.55 -14.06
C LEU A 150 -18.72 -2.08 -15.45
N PRO A 151 -19.78 -1.26 -15.52
CA PRO A 151 -20.27 -0.70 -16.78
C PRO A 151 -19.34 0.36 -17.40
N GLY A 152 -18.26 0.74 -16.70
CA GLY A 152 -17.26 1.68 -17.16
C GLY A 152 -15.91 1.41 -16.50
N ALA A 153 -14.85 1.90 -17.13
CA ALA A 153 -13.48 1.71 -16.66
C ALA A 153 -12.88 3.01 -16.12
N PRO A 154 -11.94 2.93 -15.17
CA PRO A 154 -11.19 4.09 -14.73
C PRO A 154 -10.33 4.65 -15.87
N ALA A 155 -10.04 5.95 -15.82
CA ALA A 155 -9.15 6.60 -16.78
C ALA A 155 -7.71 6.06 -16.68
N PHE A 156 -7.33 5.54 -15.51
CA PHE A 156 -6.08 4.83 -15.28
C PHE A 156 -6.19 3.82 -14.14
N THR A 157 -5.42 2.75 -14.24
CA THR A 157 -5.10 1.83 -13.15
C THR A 157 -3.59 1.82 -12.92
N VAL A 158 -3.14 2.25 -11.76
CA VAL A 158 -1.72 2.25 -11.38
C VAL A 158 -1.46 1.10 -10.41
N LEU A 159 -0.42 0.32 -10.67
CA LEU A 159 0.03 -0.78 -9.82
C LEU A 159 1.35 -0.39 -9.19
N PHE A 160 1.44 -0.35 -7.86
CA PHE A 160 2.71 -0.08 -7.20
C PHE A 160 3.55 -1.35 -7.20
N GLY A 161 4.45 -1.41 -8.17
CA GLY A 161 5.55 -2.37 -8.24
C GLY A 161 6.69 -1.96 -7.30
N SER A 162 7.82 -2.64 -7.46
CA SER A 162 9.06 -2.30 -6.76
C SER A 162 10.25 -2.53 -7.67
N ILE A 163 11.29 -1.73 -7.50
CA ILE A 163 12.60 -1.94 -8.14
C ILE A 163 13.20 -3.32 -7.82
N ALA A 164 12.77 -3.96 -6.73
CA ALA A 164 13.17 -5.32 -6.40
C ALA A 164 12.76 -6.35 -7.47
N ALA A 165 11.68 -6.10 -8.25
CA ALA A 165 11.34 -6.94 -9.39
C ALA A 165 12.36 -6.82 -10.53
N VAL A 166 12.93 -5.63 -10.71
CA VAL A 166 13.81 -5.30 -11.84
C VAL A 166 15.26 -5.70 -11.55
N LEU A 167 15.76 -5.38 -10.36
CA LEU A 167 17.17 -5.57 -10.00
C LEU A 167 17.39 -6.71 -9.00
N GLY A 168 16.32 -7.27 -8.44
CA GLY A 168 16.40 -8.13 -7.28
C GLY A 168 16.76 -7.37 -6.01
N ASN A 169 16.50 -7.99 -4.86
CA ASN A 169 17.07 -7.55 -3.59
C ASN A 169 17.29 -8.76 -2.67
N ARG A 170 18.40 -8.77 -1.94
CA ARG A 170 18.75 -9.89 -1.06
C ARG A 170 17.69 -10.00 0.04
N GLY A 171 17.11 -11.20 0.16
CA GLY A 171 16.06 -11.47 1.15
C GLY A 171 14.62 -11.24 0.64
N GLN A 172 14.46 -10.83 -0.61
CA GLN A 172 13.19 -10.42 -1.21
C GLN A 172 12.81 -11.27 -2.43
N CYS A 173 13.08 -12.57 -2.42
CA CYS A 173 12.79 -13.42 -3.59
C CYS A 173 11.28 -13.47 -3.92
N ASP A 174 10.43 -13.58 -2.91
CA ASP A 174 8.98 -13.57 -3.03
C ASP A 174 8.44 -12.18 -3.38
N TYR A 175 8.97 -11.13 -2.77
CA TYR A 175 8.58 -9.76 -3.06
C TYR A 175 8.96 -9.34 -4.48
N ALA A 176 10.16 -9.70 -4.95
CA ALA A 176 10.56 -9.50 -6.34
C ALA A 176 9.62 -10.23 -7.31
N ALA A 177 9.39 -11.53 -7.09
CA ALA A 177 8.47 -12.32 -7.90
C ALA A 177 7.03 -11.78 -7.88
N ALA A 178 6.56 -11.28 -6.74
CA ALA A 178 5.21 -10.73 -6.59
C ALA A 178 5.02 -9.44 -7.41
N ASN A 179 6.04 -8.58 -7.45
CA ASN A 179 6.00 -7.32 -8.18
C ASN A 179 6.20 -7.52 -9.70
N ASP A 180 7.02 -8.51 -10.10
CA ASP A 180 7.16 -8.94 -11.51
C ASP A 180 5.85 -9.54 -12.04
N ALA A 181 5.23 -10.43 -11.27
CA ALA A 181 3.92 -10.97 -11.60
C ALA A 181 2.83 -9.89 -11.66
N LEU A 182 2.90 -8.88 -10.78
CA LEU A 182 1.99 -7.73 -10.80
C LEU A 182 2.11 -6.93 -12.10
N GLU A 183 3.33 -6.70 -12.58
CA GLU A 183 3.59 -6.06 -13.87
C GLU A 183 2.93 -6.82 -15.01
N THR A 184 3.19 -8.13 -15.08
CA THR A 184 2.63 -9.01 -16.11
C THR A 184 1.10 -9.00 -16.10
N LEU A 185 0.49 -9.15 -14.91
CA LEU A 185 -0.98 -9.13 -14.77
C LEU A 185 -1.58 -7.79 -15.24
N GLY A 186 -0.92 -6.67 -14.92
CA GLY A 186 -1.34 -5.34 -15.36
C GLY A 186 -1.24 -5.15 -16.87
N ALA A 187 -0.10 -5.56 -17.45
CA ALA A 187 0.14 -5.48 -18.89
C ALA A 187 -0.88 -6.32 -19.67
N ASP A 188 -1.13 -7.56 -19.22
CA ASP A 188 -2.10 -8.47 -19.82
C ASP A 188 -3.54 -7.93 -19.73
N TRP A 189 -3.94 -7.42 -18.56
CA TRP A 189 -5.26 -6.82 -18.38
C TRP A 189 -5.48 -5.65 -19.34
N ALA A 190 -4.51 -4.74 -19.42
CA ALA A 190 -4.58 -3.59 -20.31
C ALA A 190 -4.50 -3.98 -21.80
N ALA A 191 -3.77 -5.03 -22.16
CA ALA A 191 -3.74 -5.54 -23.54
C ALA A 191 -5.09 -6.15 -23.95
N ARG A 192 -5.74 -6.88 -23.03
CA ARG A 192 -7.05 -7.53 -23.26
C ARG A 192 -8.21 -6.53 -23.32
N THR A 193 -8.19 -5.51 -22.47
CA THR A 193 -9.32 -4.57 -22.31
C THR A 193 -9.15 -3.26 -23.09
N GLY A 194 -7.92 -2.93 -23.48
CA GLY A 194 -7.58 -1.61 -24.03
C GLY A 194 -7.59 -0.48 -22.99
N HIS A 195 -7.84 -0.78 -21.71
CA HIS A 195 -7.77 0.20 -20.64
C HIS A 195 -6.32 0.52 -20.26
N ARG A 196 -6.10 1.72 -19.72
CA ARG A 196 -4.77 2.15 -19.28
C ARG A 196 -4.41 1.47 -17.96
N ALA A 197 -3.35 0.67 -17.98
CA ALA A 197 -2.68 0.21 -16.76
C ALA A 197 -1.19 0.51 -16.80
N LEU A 198 -0.65 1.01 -15.69
CA LEU A 198 0.75 1.35 -15.53
C LEU A 198 1.29 0.75 -14.23
N THR A 199 2.31 -0.08 -14.35
CA THR A 199 3.07 -0.55 -13.20
C THR A 199 4.21 0.41 -12.91
N VAL A 200 4.34 0.85 -11.67
CA VAL A 200 5.42 1.76 -11.27
C VAL A 200 6.33 1.03 -10.29
N HIS A 201 7.52 0.68 -10.75
CA HIS A 201 8.56 0.06 -9.93
C HIS A 201 9.25 1.12 -9.10
N TRP A 202 8.76 1.29 -7.88
CA TRP A 202 9.32 2.26 -6.95
C TRP A 202 10.63 1.78 -6.32
N GLY A 203 11.60 2.68 -6.25
CA GLY A 203 12.70 2.64 -5.29
C GLY A 203 12.22 2.86 -3.85
N PRO A 204 13.13 2.82 -2.86
CA PRO A 204 12.77 3.05 -1.47
C PRO A 204 12.31 4.50 -1.26
N TRP A 205 11.23 4.70 -0.50
CA TRP A 205 10.70 6.03 -0.17
C TRP A 205 11.23 6.52 1.17
N ALA A 206 11.55 7.81 1.24
CA ALA A 206 11.87 8.45 2.50
C ALA A 206 10.59 8.58 3.36
N PRO A 207 10.72 8.56 4.71
CA PRO A 207 9.59 8.80 5.59
C PRO A 207 9.07 10.24 5.45
N SER A 208 7.78 10.45 5.67
CA SER A 208 7.12 11.77 5.65
C SER A 208 6.24 11.96 6.88
N GLY A 209 6.52 12.98 7.70
CA GLY A 209 5.71 13.27 8.89
C GLY A 209 5.56 12.05 9.80
N THR A 210 4.32 11.60 10.03
CA THR A 210 4.01 10.38 10.80
C THR A 210 4.08 9.09 10.00
N HIS A 211 4.25 9.17 8.68
CA HIS A 211 4.32 8.00 7.79
C HIS A 211 5.76 7.53 7.67
N THR A 212 6.06 6.41 8.34
CA THR A 212 7.39 5.81 8.31
C THR A 212 7.69 5.03 7.02
N GLY A 213 6.65 4.75 6.21
CA GLY A 213 6.75 3.95 5.00
C GLY A 213 7.12 2.48 5.26
N MET A 214 7.51 1.77 4.21
CA MET A 214 7.92 0.36 4.27
C MET A 214 9.40 0.18 4.64
N VAL A 215 10.19 1.25 4.63
CA VAL A 215 11.62 1.20 4.95
C VAL A 215 11.82 1.45 6.44
N GLY A 216 12.01 0.37 7.19
CA GLY A 216 12.36 0.47 8.60
C GLY A 216 13.70 1.18 8.81
N ALA A 217 13.92 1.74 10.01
CA ALA A 217 15.12 2.53 10.31
C ALA A 217 16.45 1.77 10.09
N GLU A 218 16.46 0.45 10.31
CA GLU A 218 17.64 -0.39 10.04
C GLU A 218 17.90 -0.55 8.54
N LEU A 219 16.87 -0.84 7.76
CA LEU A 219 16.97 -0.96 6.31
C LEU A 219 17.39 0.38 5.67
N GLY A 220 16.85 1.51 6.17
CA GLY A 220 17.28 2.84 5.74
C GLY A 220 18.76 3.12 5.99
N ARG A 221 19.31 2.70 7.15
CA ARG A 221 20.75 2.79 7.42
C ARG A 221 21.60 1.93 6.50
N GLU A 222 21.08 0.78 6.07
CA GLU A 222 21.76 -0.09 5.12
C GLU A 222 21.74 0.50 3.70
N TYR A 223 20.61 1.06 3.27
CA TYR A 223 20.53 1.80 2.01
C TYR A 223 21.52 2.97 1.97
N ALA A 224 21.55 3.80 3.01
CA ALA A 224 22.52 4.88 3.12
C ALA A 224 23.98 4.39 3.03
N ARG A 225 24.32 3.27 3.69
CA ARG A 225 25.66 2.66 3.61
C ARG A 225 26.04 2.18 2.20
N ARG A 226 25.05 1.79 1.40
CA ARG A 226 25.23 1.35 0.01
C ARG A 226 25.14 2.48 -1.01
N GLY A 227 25.00 3.73 -0.56
CA GLY A 227 24.79 4.88 -1.45
C GLY A 227 23.41 4.88 -2.12
N VAL A 228 22.44 4.16 -1.53
CA VAL A 228 21.07 4.10 -2.04
C VAL A 228 20.28 5.24 -1.44
N GLU A 229 20.00 6.25 -2.25
CA GLU A 229 19.11 7.35 -1.87
C GLU A 229 17.64 6.93 -1.90
N MET A 230 16.84 7.57 -1.04
CA MET A 230 15.41 7.32 -0.94
C MET A 230 14.62 8.43 -1.61
N ILE A 231 13.53 8.06 -2.27
CA ILE A 231 12.62 8.96 -2.99
C ILE A 231 12.00 9.94 -2.00
N ASP A 232 12.16 11.23 -2.27
CA ASP A 232 11.41 12.26 -1.58
C ASP A 232 9.89 12.10 -1.89
N PRO A 233 9.02 12.10 -0.86
CA PRO A 233 7.59 11.89 -1.05
C PRO A 233 6.90 12.88 -2.00
N GLU A 234 7.33 14.14 -2.02
CA GLU A 234 6.78 15.15 -2.91
C GLU A 234 7.27 14.91 -4.34
N GLU A 235 8.56 14.63 -4.52
CA GLU A 235 9.15 14.32 -5.83
C GLU A 235 8.53 13.05 -6.45
N GLY A 236 8.40 11.98 -5.67
CA GLY A 236 7.81 10.71 -6.11
C GLY A 236 6.34 10.86 -6.51
N THR A 237 5.56 11.59 -5.71
CA THR A 237 4.16 11.90 -6.05
C THR A 237 4.09 12.74 -7.34
N ALA A 238 4.92 13.76 -7.47
CA ALA A 238 4.96 14.60 -8.66
C ALA A 238 5.40 13.83 -9.91
N ALA A 239 6.30 12.86 -9.78
CA ALA A 239 6.72 11.98 -10.87
C ALA A 239 5.55 11.13 -11.38
N LEU A 240 4.79 10.49 -10.48
CA LEU A 240 3.60 9.72 -10.88
C LEU A 240 2.56 10.59 -11.59
N LEU A 241 2.28 11.78 -11.07
CA LEU A 241 1.32 12.69 -11.71
C LEU A 241 1.80 13.14 -13.09
N ARG A 242 3.12 13.38 -13.25
CA ARG A 242 3.73 13.70 -14.54
C ARG A 242 3.59 12.55 -15.54
N GLU A 243 3.84 11.33 -15.12
CA GLU A 243 3.68 10.13 -15.94
C GLU A 243 2.22 9.93 -16.38
N LEU A 244 1.28 10.16 -15.47
CA LEU A 244 -0.13 10.05 -15.77
C LEU A 244 -0.61 11.12 -16.76
N ALA A 245 -0.08 12.34 -16.68
CA ALA A 245 -0.50 13.45 -17.54
C ALA A 245 0.21 13.50 -18.90
N TRP A 246 1.51 13.16 -18.94
CA TRP A 246 2.37 13.40 -20.11
C TRP A 246 3.24 12.20 -20.51
N GLY A 247 3.21 11.09 -19.76
CA GLY A 247 3.91 9.86 -20.11
C GLY A 247 3.32 9.20 -21.36
N ASP A 248 4.08 8.27 -21.94
CA ASP A 248 3.62 7.49 -23.10
C ASP A 248 2.41 6.60 -22.68
N PRO A 249 1.21 6.78 -23.27
CA PRO A 249 0.06 5.96 -22.96
C PRO A 249 0.25 4.47 -23.26
N ALA A 250 1.21 4.11 -24.13
CA ALA A 250 1.53 2.73 -24.45
C ALA A 250 2.43 2.06 -23.41
N ALA A 251 3.14 2.84 -22.58
CA ALA A 251 4.03 2.32 -21.54
C ALA A 251 3.22 1.51 -20.51
N ARG A 252 3.71 0.30 -20.22
CA ARG A 252 3.08 -0.63 -19.26
C ARG A 252 3.79 -0.69 -17.93
N ALA A 253 5.07 -0.31 -17.91
CA ALA A 253 5.88 -0.23 -16.71
C ALA A 253 6.87 0.92 -16.80
N VAL A 254 7.15 1.55 -15.65
CA VAL A 254 8.23 2.53 -15.48
C VAL A 254 8.94 2.27 -14.15
N VAL A 255 10.19 2.71 -14.05
CA VAL A 255 10.98 2.64 -12.81
C VAL A 255 11.23 4.07 -12.32
N TYR A 256 10.97 4.32 -11.04
CA TYR A 256 11.32 5.59 -10.40
C TYR A 256 12.20 5.34 -9.19
N THR A 257 13.32 6.06 -9.14
CA THR A 257 14.29 6.09 -8.05
C THR A 257 14.46 7.51 -7.55
N ALA A 258 15.20 7.68 -6.47
CA ALA A 258 15.64 9.01 -6.04
C ALA A 258 16.49 9.67 -7.14
N SER A 259 16.46 11.00 -7.18
CA SER A 259 17.30 11.79 -8.07
C SER A 259 18.78 11.53 -7.80
N GLY A 260 19.56 11.09 -8.79
CA GLY A 260 21.00 10.82 -8.63
C GLY A 260 21.38 9.35 -8.38
N TRP A 261 20.42 8.45 -8.44
CA TRP A 261 20.65 6.99 -8.50
C TRP A 261 21.24 6.54 -9.84
#